data_AF-A0A1I4TE36-F1
#
_entry.id   AF-A0A1I4TE36-F1
#
_cell.length_a   1.000
_cell.length_b   1.000
_cell.length_c   1.000
_cell.angle_alpha   90.00
_cell.angle_beta   90.00
_cell.angle_gamma   90.00
#
_symmetry.space_group_name_H-M   'P 1'
#
loop_
_entity.id
_entity.type
_entity.pdbx_description
1 polymer ?
#
loop_
_entity_poly.entity_id
_entity_poly.type
_entity_poly.pdbx_seq_one_letter_code
_entity_poly.pdbx_strand_id
1 'polypeptide(L)'
;MIRENLIKAMIALVVFVLFMSTLGYLFEEELTVATNWLVSRIGFLGLCLILLVTDTLVTPFPPDILLLVIAKSPLAQYWSTYVLVLGIVSSIAGMLGWGIGRRLGHLEFVKRNLGEFKEDHREFIRRYGYWAVAIGSITPFPFSLTCWAAGVMGLRGITVFLAALTFRIPRFFLYYWLIAYTGNWF
;
A
#
# COMPACT_ATOMS: atom_id res chain seq x y z
N MET A 1 2.87 -12.63 -27.53
CA MET A 1 3.80 -12.23 -26.46
C MET A 1 3.08 -11.64 -25.23
N ILE A 2 2.33 -10.53 -25.33
CA ILE A 2 1.67 -9.89 -24.16
C ILE A 2 0.62 -10.80 -23.51
N ARG A 3 -0.25 -11.44 -24.30
CA ARG A 3 -1.31 -12.35 -23.79
C ARG A 3 -0.76 -13.53 -22.99
N GLU A 4 0.39 -14.06 -23.39
CA GLU A 4 1.01 -15.22 -22.78
C GLU A 4 1.67 -14.88 -21.44
N ASN A 5 2.32 -13.72 -21.36
CA ASN A 5 2.87 -13.19 -20.13
C ASN A 5 1.76 -12.79 -19.14
N LEU A 6 0.63 -12.29 -19.64
CA LEU A 6 -0.54 -11.96 -18.82
C LEU A 6 -1.14 -13.21 -18.16
N ILE A 7 -1.24 -14.32 -18.91
CA ILE A 7 -1.75 -15.60 -18.38
C ILE A 7 -0.80 -16.16 -17.33
N LYS A 8 0.52 -16.12 -17.56
CA LYS A 8 1.51 -16.55 -16.55
C LYS A 8 1.43 -15.71 -15.27
N ALA A 9 1.26 -14.40 -15.40
CA ALA A 9 1.07 -13.51 -14.26
C ALA A 9 -0.23 -13.81 -13.48
N MET A 10 -1.33 -14.05 -14.18
CA MET A 10 -2.60 -14.46 -13.58
C MET A 10 -2.47 -15.79 -12.82
N ILE A 11 -1.84 -16.80 -13.41
CA ILE A 11 -1.64 -18.11 -12.77
C ILE A 11 -0.74 -17.97 -11.54
N ALA A 12 0.38 -17.24 -11.67
CA ALA A 12 1.28 -16.98 -10.54
C ALA A 12 0.57 -16.26 -9.40
N LEU A 13 -0.31 -15.29 -9.71
CA LEU A 13 -1.14 -14.60 -8.71
C LEU A 13 -2.10 -15.57 -8.01
N VAL A 14 -2.79 -16.45 -8.74
CA VAL A 14 -3.72 -17.43 -8.16
C VAL A 14 -3.00 -18.43 -7.27
N VAL A 15 -1.86 -18.97 -7.72
CA VAL A 15 -1.04 -19.90 -6.93
C VAL A 15 -0.52 -19.22 -5.67
N PHE A 16 -0.05 -17.98 -5.79
CA PHE A 16 0.41 -17.19 -4.64
C PHE A 16 -0.72 -16.96 -3.62
N VAL A 17 -1.92 -16.62 -4.08
CA VAL A 17 -3.10 -16.45 -3.22
C VAL A 17 -3.45 -17.76 -2.51
N LEU A 18 -3.53 -18.88 -3.23
CA LEU A 18 -3.82 -20.19 -2.64
C LEU A 18 -2.78 -20.59 -1.60
N PHE A 19 -1.50 -20.44 -1.93
CA PHE A 19 -0.39 -20.74 -1.01
C PHE A 19 -0.46 -19.88 0.26
N MET A 20 -0.68 -18.58 0.13
CA MET A 20 -0.86 -17.67 1.27
C MET A 20 -2.09 -18.02 2.11
N SER A 21 -3.20 -18.42 1.47
CA SER A 21 -4.40 -18.88 2.17
C SER A 21 -4.14 -20.17 2.96
N THR A 22 -3.44 -21.15 2.37
CA THR A 22 -3.08 -22.38 3.07
C THR A 22 -2.12 -22.13 4.23
N LEU A 23 -1.12 -21.27 4.07
CA LEU A 23 -0.25 -20.85 5.17
C LEU A 23 -1.03 -20.14 6.28
N GLY A 24 -1.94 -19.24 5.92
CA GLY A 24 -2.80 -18.56 6.90
C GLY A 24 -3.64 -19.53 7.73
N TYR A 25 -4.12 -20.62 7.12
CA TYR A 25 -4.85 -21.69 7.81
C TYR A 25 -3.95 -22.52 8.73
N LEU A 26 -2.77 -22.94 8.25
CA LEU A 26 -1.85 -23.77 9.03
C LEU A 26 -1.34 -23.07 10.30
N PHE A 27 -1.29 -21.74 10.29
CA PHE A 27 -0.73 -20.93 11.38
C PHE A 27 -1.79 -20.03 12.04
N GLU A 28 -3.08 -20.32 11.90
CA GLU A 28 -4.16 -19.44 12.37
C GLU A 28 -4.14 -19.21 13.89
N GLU A 29 -3.92 -20.26 14.67
CA GLU A 29 -3.82 -20.16 16.13
C GLU A 29 -2.60 -19.34 16.57
N GLU A 30 -1.46 -19.53 15.91
CA GLU A 30 -0.25 -18.76 16.19
C GLU A 30 -0.43 -17.28 15.82
N LEU A 31 -1.08 -17.01 14.68
CA LEU A 31 -1.39 -15.67 14.20
C LEU A 31 -2.35 -14.95 15.16
N THR A 32 -3.40 -15.60 15.65
CA THR A 32 -4.36 -14.98 16.58
C THR A 32 -3.71 -14.67 17.93
N VAL A 33 -2.88 -15.57 18.47
CA VAL A 33 -2.12 -15.33 19.71
C VAL A 33 -1.11 -14.19 19.52
N ALA A 34 -0.32 -14.22 18.45
CA ALA A 34 0.64 -13.16 18.13
C ALA A 34 -0.04 -11.81 17.93
N THR A 35 -1.18 -11.79 17.23
CA THR A 35 -1.97 -10.59 16.96
C THR A 35 -2.53 -9.99 18.25
N ASN A 36 -3.12 -10.80 19.13
CA ASN A 36 -3.65 -10.34 20.40
C ASN A 36 -2.55 -9.85 21.35
N TRP A 37 -1.38 -10.51 21.35
CA TRP A 37 -0.20 -10.03 22.06
C TRP A 37 0.29 -8.68 21.52
N LEU A 38 0.30 -8.51 20.20
CA LEU A 38 0.70 -7.27 19.54
C LEU A 38 -0.27 -6.13 19.88
N VAL A 39 -1.58 -6.35 19.73
CA VAL A 39 -2.60 -5.34 20.02
C VAL A 39 -2.61 -4.97 21.50
N SER A 40 -2.45 -5.94 22.41
CA SER A 40 -2.41 -5.65 23.86
C SER A 40 -1.15 -4.90 24.31
N ARG A 41 -0.02 -5.07 23.61
CA ARG A 41 1.24 -4.36 23.91
C ARG A 41 1.33 -2.96 23.31
N ILE A 42 1.03 -2.83 22.02
CA ILE A 42 1.29 -1.59 21.26
C ILE A 42 0.01 -0.77 21.02
N GLY A 43 -1.16 -1.41 21.12
CA GLY A 43 -2.45 -0.78 20.84
C GLY A 43 -2.64 -0.39 19.37
N PHE A 44 -3.83 0.10 19.04
CA PHE A 44 -4.16 0.56 17.68
C PHE A 44 -3.26 1.72 17.22
N LEU A 45 -2.89 2.63 18.12
CA LEU A 45 -1.95 3.71 17.80
C LEU A 45 -0.58 3.19 17.38
N GLY A 46 -0.08 2.11 18.02
CA GLY A 46 1.14 1.43 17.61
C GLY A 46 1.06 0.88 16.19
N LEU A 47 -0.06 0.26 15.83
CA LEU A 47 -0.31 -0.23 14.46
C LEU A 47 -0.27 0.92 13.44
N CYS A 48 -0.89 2.06 13.76
CA CYS A 48 -0.84 3.26 12.93
C CYS A 48 0.59 3.78 12.75
N LEU A 49 1.40 3.80 13.81
CA LEU A 49 2.80 4.26 13.74
C LEU A 49 3.67 3.32 12.90
N ILE A 50 3.49 2.01 13.06
CA ILE A 50 4.19 1.01 12.23
C ILE A 50 3.81 1.21 10.76
N LEU A 51 2.52 1.34 10.46
CA LEU A 51 2.04 1.61 9.10
C LEU A 51 2.64 2.90 8.55
N LEU A 52 2.63 3.97 9.34
CA LEU A 52 3.16 5.27 8.94
C LEU A 52 4.64 5.16 8.52
N VAL A 53 5.47 4.48 9.31
CA VAL A 53 6.89 4.30 8.99
C VAL A 53 7.09 3.39 7.78
N THR A 54 6.40 2.25 7.75
CA THR A 54 6.55 1.24 6.70
C THR A 54 6.06 1.71 5.33
N ASP A 55 4.97 2.48 5.28
CA ASP A 55 4.44 3.07 4.04
C ASP A 55 5.11 4.41 3.66
N THR A 56 5.85 5.04 4.58
CA THR A 56 6.69 6.20 4.22
C THR A 56 7.98 5.75 3.55
N LEU A 57 8.57 4.67 4.06
CA LEU A 57 9.81 4.09 3.57
C LEU A 57 9.55 3.05 2.48
N VAL A 58 10.53 2.82 1.60
CA VAL A 58 10.43 1.73 0.61
C VAL A 58 10.73 0.42 1.32
N THR A 59 9.72 -0.13 1.99
CA THR A 59 9.81 -1.42 2.69
C THR A 59 9.04 -2.51 1.93
N PRO A 60 9.51 -3.77 1.97
CA PRO A 60 8.77 -4.90 1.43
C PRO A 60 7.64 -5.36 2.37
N PHE A 61 7.30 -4.59 3.40
CA PHE A 61 6.31 -4.97 4.40
C PHE A 61 4.90 -4.75 3.85
N PRO A 62 4.07 -5.79 3.67
CA PRO A 62 2.72 -5.63 3.16
C PRO A 62 1.84 -4.94 4.22
N PRO A 63 1.27 -3.76 3.93
CA PRO A 63 0.34 -3.09 4.86
C PRO A 63 -0.91 -3.94 5.13
N ASP A 64 -1.20 -4.92 4.27
CA ASP A 64 -2.30 -5.86 4.37
C ASP A 64 -2.21 -6.77 5.63
N ILE A 65 -1.01 -6.99 6.18
CA ILE A 65 -0.83 -7.73 7.44
C ILE A 65 -1.55 -7.02 8.60
N LEU A 66 -1.58 -5.69 8.59
CA LEU A 66 -2.27 -4.90 9.63
C LEU A 66 -3.79 -5.03 9.52
N LEU A 67 -4.31 -5.29 8.32
CA LEU A 67 -5.74 -5.58 8.12
C LEU A 67 -6.11 -6.94 8.70
N LEU A 68 -5.23 -7.95 8.54
CA LEU A 68 -5.38 -9.25 9.18
C LEU A 68 -5.37 -9.13 10.72
N VAL A 69 -4.47 -8.30 11.26
CA VAL A 69 -4.41 -7.99 12.69
C VAL A 69 -5.72 -7.41 13.22
N ILE A 70 -6.36 -6.50 12.48
CA ILE A 70 -7.68 -5.98 12.84
C ILE A 70 -8.74 -7.10 12.77
N ALA A 71 -8.73 -7.91 11.71
CA ALA A 71 -9.73 -8.95 11.49
C ALA A 71 -9.71 -10.06 12.55
N LYS A 72 -8.52 -10.39 13.08
CA LYS A 72 -8.31 -11.47 14.06
C LYS A 72 -8.19 -10.99 15.51
N SER A 73 -8.45 -9.70 15.78
CA SER A 73 -8.41 -9.13 17.13
C SER A 73 -9.78 -8.57 17.55
N PRO A 74 -9.99 -8.18 18.81
CA PRO A 74 -11.23 -7.54 19.26
C PRO A 74 -11.60 -6.26 18.50
N LEU A 75 -10.65 -5.68 17.77
CA LEU A 75 -10.87 -4.52 16.89
C LEU A 75 -11.83 -4.82 15.74
N ALA A 76 -12.05 -6.10 15.40
CA ALA A 76 -12.98 -6.55 14.38
C ALA A 76 -14.42 -6.03 14.58
N GLN A 77 -14.84 -5.76 15.82
CA GLN A 77 -16.18 -5.21 16.10
C GLN A 77 -16.41 -3.83 15.47
N TYR A 78 -15.36 -2.99 15.40
CA TYR A 78 -15.41 -1.64 14.83
C TYR A 78 -14.48 -1.51 13.61
N TRP A 79 -14.38 -2.60 12.85
CA TRP A 79 -13.40 -2.73 11.78
C TRP A 79 -13.43 -1.58 10.77
N SER A 80 -14.61 -1.09 10.38
CA SER A 80 -14.76 -0.05 9.35
C SER A 80 -14.06 1.25 9.75
N THR A 81 -14.14 1.63 11.03
CA THR A 81 -13.46 2.79 11.59
C THR A 81 -11.95 2.60 11.58
N TYR A 82 -11.47 1.44 12.04
CA TYR A 82 -10.03 1.17 12.11
C TYR A 82 -9.39 1.08 10.72
N VAL A 83 -10.06 0.41 9.78
CA VAL A 83 -9.61 0.31 8.37
C VAL A 83 -9.58 1.69 7.71
N LEU A 84 -10.59 2.54 7.95
CA LEU A 84 -10.60 3.91 7.46
C LEU A 84 -9.41 4.72 8.02
N VAL A 85 -9.16 4.64 9.33
CA VAL A 85 -8.05 5.34 9.97
C VAL A 85 -6.71 4.84 9.42
N LEU A 86 -6.52 3.52 9.26
CA LEU A 86 -5.31 2.99 8.61
C LEU A 86 -5.16 3.51 7.19
N GLY A 87 -6.23 3.56 6.39
CA GLY A 87 -6.20 4.12 5.04
C GLY A 87 -5.81 5.60 5.00
N ILE A 88 -6.27 6.40 5.98
CA ILE A 88 -5.89 7.81 6.13
C ILE A 88 -4.41 7.92 6.53
N VAL A 89 -3.98 7.19 7.56
CA VAL A 89 -2.58 7.17 8.04
C VAL A 89 -1.64 6.78 6.91
N SER A 90 -2.03 5.77 6.14
CA SER A 90 -1.30 5.28 4.98
C SER A 90 -1.24 6.31 3.85
N SER A 91 -2.30 7.07 3.62
CA SER A 91 -2.30 8.17 2.65
C SER A 91 -1.38 9.31 3.10
N ILE A 92 -1.33 9.61 4.41
CA ILE A 92 -0.38 10.57 4.99
C ILE A 92 1.06 10.06 4.83
N ALA A 93 1.31 8.78 5.09
CA ALA A 93 2.62 8.14 4.87
C ALA A 93 3.08 8.29 3.42
N GLY A 94 2.18 8.04 2.46
CA GLY A 94 2.44 8.27 1.04
C GLY A 94 2.82 9.72 0.72
N MET A 95 2.19 10.70 1.36
CA MET A 95 2.55 12.10 1.21
C MET A 95 3.93 12.44 1.79
N LEU A 96 4.30 11.82 2.91
CA LEU A 96 5.65 11.93 3.46
C LEU A 96 6.67 11.33 2.48
N GLY A 97 6.37 10.14 1.93
CA GLY A 97 7.18 9.48 0.91
C GLY A 97 7.33 10.32 -0.37
N TRP A 98 6.25 10.94 -0.85
CA TRP A 98 6.29 11.91 -1.95
C TRP A 98 7.22 13.09 -1.64
N GLY A 99 7.16 13.62 -0.41
CA GLY A 99 8.05 14.70 0.03
C GLY A 99 9.52 14.28 0.04
N ILE A 100 9.82 13.06 0.47
CA ILE A 100 11.18 12.48 0.41
C ILE A 100 11.61 12.35 -1.05
N GLY A 101 10.79 11.75 -1.91
CA GLY A 101 11.06 11.62 -3.34
C GLY A 101 11.30 12.97 -4.03
N ARG A 102 10.53 14.00 -3.66
CA ARG A 102 10.68 15.36 -4.20
C ARG A 102 12.02 15.98 -3.81
N ARG A 103 12.49 15.77 -2.58
CA ARG A 103 13.82 16.23 -2.14
C ARG A 103 14.93 15.46 -2.84
N LEU A 104 14.79 14.14 -2.97
CA LEU A 104 15.75 13.29 -3.68
C LEU A 104 15.86 13.68 -5.16
N GLY A 105 14.74 13.97 -5.82
CA GLY A 105 14.72 14.46 -7.20
C GLY A 105 15.42 15.81 -7.39
N HIS A 106 15.63 16.58 -6.32
CA HIS A 106 16.38 17.84 -6.39
C HIS A 106 17.90 17.65 -6.26
N LEU A 107 18.38 16.49 -5.80
CA LEU A 107 19.80 16.21 -5.66
C LEU A 107 20.48 16.16 -7.04
N GLU A 108 21.65 16.78 -7.14
CA GLU A 108 22.41 16.86 -8.40
C GLU A 108 22.74 15.47 -8.99
N PHE A 109 23.06 14.49 -8.12
CA PHE A 109 23.29 13.11 -8.56
C PHE A 109 22.07 12.52 -9.27
N VAL A 110 20.87 12.75 -8.74
CA VAL A 110 19.62 12.22 -9.30
C VAL A 110 19.28 12.96 -10.59
N LYS A 111 19.42 14.29 -10.61
CA LYS A 111 19.23 15.10 -11.83
C LYS A 111 20.21 14.71 -12.94
N ARG A 112 21.46 14.40 -12.61
CA ARG A 112 22.47 13.97 -13.59
C ARG A 112 22.14 12.61 -14.21
N ASN A 113 21.57 11.69 -13.44
CA ASN A 113 21.22 10.35 -13.92
C ASN A 113 19.86 10.31 -14.65
N LEU A 114 18.86 11.08 -14.19
CA LEU A 114 17.53 11.14 -14.81
C LEU A 114 17.43 12.17 -15.94
N GLY A 115 18.39 13.08 -16.04
CA GLY A 115 18.32 14.24 -16.92
C GLY A 115 17.32 15.29 -16.41
N GLU A 116 17.28 16.44 -17.09
CA GLU A 116 16.26 17.43 -16.84
C GLU A 116 14.95 17.07 -17.54
N PHE A 117 13.85 17.06 -16.80
CA PHE A 117 12.52 16.89 -17.38
C PHE A 117 12.20 18.08 -18.29
N LYS A 118 12.21 17.83 -19.61
CA LYS A 118 11.74 18.77 -20.63
C LYS A 118 10.24 19.03 -20.48
N GLU A 119 9.75 20.09 -21.12
CA GLU A 119 8.35 20.51 -21.02
C GLU A 119 7.36 19.41 -21.44
N ASP A 120 7.65 18.66 -22.51
CA ASP A 120 6.84 17.52 -22.96
C ASP A 120 6.67 16.44 -21.88
N HIS A 121 7.74 16.17 -21.11
CA HIS A 121 7.70 15.19 -20.01
C HIS A 121 6.83 15.72 -18.87
N ARG A 122 6.90 17.02 -18.58
CA ARG A 122 6.11 17.66 -17.53
C ARG A 122 4.62 17.65 -17.88
N GLU A 123 4.29 17.89 -19.14
CA GLU A 123 2.92 17.81 -19.61
C GLU A 123 2.37 16.39 -19.54
N PHE A 124 3.17 15.39 -19.94
CA PHE A 124 2.82 13.98 -19.80
C PHE A 124 2.58 13.59 -18.33
N ILE A 125 3.50 13.96 -17.44
CA ILE A 125 3.36 13.71 -15.98
C ILE A 125 2.13 14.42 -15.43
N ARG A 126 1.83 15.65 -15.86
CA ARG A 126 0.64 16.39 -15.44
C ARG A 126 -0.65 15.70 -15.88
N ARG A 127 -0.67 15.13 -17.09
CA ARG A 127 -1.87 14.49 -17.66
C ARG A 127 -2.10 13.07 -17.14
N TYR A 128 -1.04 12.28 -17.00
CA TYR A 128 -1.13 10.85 -16.65
C TYR A 128 -0.67 10.51 -15.23
N GLY A 129 -0.04 11.44 -14.51
CA GLY A 129 0.51 11.17 -13.18
C GLY A 129 -0.53 10.77 -12.14
N TYR A 130 -1.76 11.30 -12.22
CA TYR A 130 -2.87 10.85 -11.37
C TYR A 130 -3.14 9.35 -11.56
N TRP A 131 -3.25 8.91 -12.82
CA TRP A 131 -3.51 7.52 -13.16
C TRP A 131 -2.34 6.60 -12.83
N ALA A 132 -1.09 7.08 -12.97
CA ALA A 132 0.09 6.33 -12.55
C ALA A 132 0.05 6.03 -11.03
N VAL A 133 -0.29 7.02 -10.21
CA VAL A 133 -0.45 6.82 -8.75
C VAL A 133 -1.67 5.96 -8.43
N ALA A 134 -2.78 6.13 -9.14
CA ALA A 134 -3.98 5.30 -8.99
C ALA A 134 -3.67 3.83 -9.21
N ILE A 135 -3.03 3.48 -10.33
CA ILE A 135 -2.61 2.11 -10.65
C ILE A 135 -1.65 1.59 -9.58
N GLY A 136 -0.67 2.40 -9.17
CA GLY A 136 0.24 2.08 -8.09
C GLY A 136 -0.45 1.82 -6.74
N SER A 137 -1.57 2.49 -6.48
CA SER A 137 -2.34 2.36 -5.24
C SER A 137 -3.23 1.12 -5.22
N ILE A 138 -3.77 0.73 -6.37
CA ILE A 138 -4.66 -0.44 -6.52
C ILE A 138 -3.85 -1.74 -6.60
N THR A 139 -2.71 -1.70 -7.29
CA THR A 139 -1.87 -2.89 -7.50
C THR A 139 -1.22 -3.37 -6.20
N PRO A 140 -0.86 -4.65 -6.08
CA PRO A 140 -0.09 -5.17 -4.94
C PRO A 140 1.35 -4.61 -4.86
N PHE A 141 1.68 -3.63 -5.70
CA PHE A 141 2.97 -2.96 -5.72
C PHE A 141 3.17 -2.07 -4.46
N PRO A 142 4.42 -1.90 -3.98
CA PRO A 142 4.68 -1.03 -2.84
C PRO A 142 4.27 0.42 -3.13
N PHE A 143 3.30 0.90 -2.36
CA PHE A 143 2.76 2.24 -2.56
C PHE A 143 3.75 3.35 -2.24
N SER A 144 4.58 3.13 -1.22
CA SER A 144 5.69 4.03 -0.89
C SER A 144 6.60 4.28 -2.10
N LEU A 145 6.90 3.24 -2.89
CA LEU A 145 7.70 3.35 -4.10
C LEU A 145 7.01 4.20 -5.17
N THR A 146 5.69 4.03 -5.38
CA THR A 146 4.94 4.89 -6.31
C THR A 146 4.90 6.35 -5.86
N CYS A 147 4.75 6.62 -4.56
CA CYS A 147 4.78 7.97 -4.03
C CYS A 147 6.16 8.63 -4.15
N TRP A 148 7.23 7.90 -3.86
CA TRP A 148 8.61 8.37 -4.05
C TRP A 148 8.89 8.69 -5.52
N ALA A 149 8.53 7.79 -6.43
CA ALA A 149 8.66 8.01 -7.87
C ALA A 149 7.89 9.25 -8.32
N ALA A 150 6.64 9.41 -7.88
CA ALA A 150 5.85 10.60 -8.16
C ALA A 150 6.50 11.89 -7.62
N GLY A 151 7.15 11.83 -6.46
CA GLY A 151 7.92 12.93 -5.89
C GLY A 151 9.13 13.29 -6.74
N VAL A 152 9.94 12.30 -7.13
CA VAL A 152 11.13 12.45 -7.98
C VAL A 152 10.76 13.04 -9.34
N MET A 153 9.69 12.54 -9.97
CA MET A 153 9.15 13.04 -11.23
C MET A 153 8.49 14.42 -11.11
N GLY A 154 8.28 14.89 -9.87
CA GLY A 154 7.76 16.22 -9.62
C GLY A 154 6.29 16.40 -9.85
N LEU A 155 5.51 15.34 -9.69
CA LEU A 155 4.06 15.41 -9.67
C LEU A 155 3.59 16.29 -8.51
N ARG A 156 2.50 17.03 -8.70
CA ARG A 156 1.93 17.89 -7.65
C ARG A 156 1.46 17.02 -6.49
N GLY A 157 1.82 17.38 -5.25
CA GLY A 157 1.43 16.63 -4.06
C GLY A 157 -0.08 16.47 -3.91
N ILE A 158 -0.86 17.47 -4.30
CA ILE A 158 -2.33 17.38 -4.29
C ILE A 158 -2.86 16.26 -5.21
N THR A 159 -2.22 16.04 -6.36
CA THR A 159 -2.59 14.96 -7.29
C THR A 159 -2.31 13.59 -6.69
N VAL A 160 -1.16 13.44 -6.02
CA VAL A 160 -0.79 12.21 -5.30
C VAL A 160 -1.75 11.96 -4.15
N PHE A 161 -2.04 12.99 -3.35
CA PHE A 161 -2.95 12.90 -2.21
C PHE A 161 -4.35 12.48 -2.62
N LEU A 162 -4.91 13.12 -3.65
CA LEU A 162 -6.24 12.78 -4.16
C LEU A 162 -6.28 11.35 -4.71
N ALA A 163 -5.27 10.93 -5.48
CA ALA A 163 -5.20 9.55 -5.98
C ALA A 163 -5.12 8.54 -4.81
N ALA A 164 -4.27 8.81 -3.82
CA ALA A 164 -4.14 7.96 -2.64
C ALA A 164 -5.48 7.85 -1.89
N LEU A 165 -6.14 8.97 -1.60
CA LEU A 165 -7.42 8.97 -0.89
C LEU A 165 -8.51 8.21 -1.66
N THR A 166 -8.59 8.42 -2.98
CA THR A 166 -9.62 7.80 -3.83
C THR A 166 -9.41 6.31 -4.02
N PHE A 167 -8.17 5.81 -4.11
CA PHE A 167 -7.92 4.41 -4.49
C PHE A 167 -7.41 3.54 -3.34
N ARG A 168 -6.65 4.11 -2.40
CA ARG A 168 -6.03 3.36 -1.31
C ARG A 168 -7.03 2.97 -0.24
N ILE A 169 -7.92 3.90 0.15
CA ILE A 169 -8.96 3.61 1.14
C ILE A 169 -9.89 2.50 0.62
N PRO A 170 -10.49 2.58 -0.58
CA PRO A 170 -11.33 1.49 -1.07
C PRO A 170 -10.60 0.15 -1.19
N ARG A 171 -9.32 0.16 -1.56
CA ARG A 171 -8.50 -1.06 -1.55
C ARG A 171 -8.43 -1.67 -0.15
N PHE A 172 -8.15 -0.87 0.88
CA PHE A 172 -8.05 -1.38 2.26
C PHE A 172 -9.38 -1.99 2.72
N PHE A 173 -10.50 -1.35 2.37
CA PHE A 173 -11.83 -1.92 2.61
C PHE A 173 -12.06 -3.22 1.85
N LEU A 174 -11.72 -3.28 0.57
CA LEU A 174 -11.86 -4.48 -0.26
C LEU A 174 -11.01 -5.64 0.27
N TYR A 175 -9.75 -5.36 0.65
CA TYR A 175 -8.83 -6.38 1.17
C TYR A 175 -9.27 -6.85 2.55
N TYR A 176 -9.68 -5.94 3.44
CA TYR A 176 -10.24 -6.34 4.73
C TYR A 176 -11.49 -7.21 4.54
N TRP A 177 -12.40 -6.80 3.65
CA TRP A 177 -13.60 -7.58 3.34
C TRP A 177 -13.26 -8.97 2.79
N LEU A 178 -12.28 -9.05 1.89
CA LEU A 178 -11.80 -10.33 1.38
C LEU A 178 -11.28 -11.20 2.54
N ILE A 179 -10.37 -10.69 3.36
CA ILE A 179 -9.79 -11.42 4.51
C ILE A 179 -10.89 -11.89 5.48
N ALA A 180 -11.78 -10.99 5.89
CA ALA A 180 -12.83 -11.26 6.87
C ALA A 180 -13.85 -12.28 6.37
N TYR A 181 -14.22 -12.23 5.09
CA TYR A 181 -15.18 -13.18 4.53
C TYR A 181 -14.50 -14.49 4.15
N THR A 182 -13.32 -14.51 3.53
CA THR A 182 -12.62 -15.78 3.25
C THR A 182 -12.28 -16.56 4.52
N GLY A 183 -12.09 -15.89 5.65
CA GLY A 183 -11.93 -16.55 6.96
C GLY A 183 -13.22 -17.13 7.57
N ASN A 184 -14.40 -16.82 7.01
CA ASN A 184 -15.71 -17.34 7.45
C ASN A 184 -16.30 -18.42 6.51
N TRP A 185 -15.73 -18.60 5.32
CA TRP A 185 -16.22 -19.58 4.33
C TRP A 185 -15.61 -20.98 4.49
N PHE A 186 -14.66 -21.16 5.42
CA PHE A 186 -13.98 -22.44 5.66
C PHE A 186 -13.83 -22.69 7.16
#